data_AF-A0A962W660-F1
#
_entry.id   AF-A0A962W660-F1
#
_cell.length_a   1.000
_cell.length_b   1.000
_cell.length_c   1.000
_cell.angle_alpha   90.00
_cell.angle_beta   90.00
_cell.angle_gamma   90.00
#
_symmetry.space_group_name_H-M   'P 1'
#
loop_
_entity.id
_entity.type
_entity.pdbx_description
1 polymer ?
#
loop_
_entity_poly.entity_id
_entity_poly.type
_entity_poly.pdbx_seq_one_letter_code
_entity_poly.pdbx_strand_id
1 'polypeptide(L)'
;TDYMIGLNATSLLPDGGTLQIGIGALGDAITYGCILRQEQNSRFKSVLSELGVLENFGAAIEQVGGTEPFEKGLYGSTEMFADGFRHLYNHGILKRAVYDDVRLQRLVNAGKISAEVIPATLDTLLAEGLIDSEISAGDLAFLQKYGIFRDSVTLADGMLRCADGTAIRADLADSKSRQAIQQNCLGTVLSGGIVLHAGFFLGPQAMYQQLRSMPEEEARKICMTDIAYVNQLYGCEEIARAQRQKARFVNTTIMVSLLGAACSDGLDNGGKISGVGGQYNFVAMAHALDDARSILMCRSTRTKGDKVSSNIVWNYGHTTIPAHLRDIVITEYGIAMLRGQREKDVIARLLNIADSRFQEELLVQAKSCGKIDADYEIPARYRHNTPERLERVAGRLRAEGLFPKFPFGTDFTHEEQVLGDVLQNLKAKMGSRGTLFRTLAGAVGTAGMAVPPAAQPYLARMGLDQPHDLKETAVQKLILAELREAGYV
;
A
#
# COMPACT_ATOMS: atom_id res chain seq x y z
N THR A 1 7.48 -10.57 10.00
CA THR A 1 8.01 -9.22 9.71
C THR A 1 7.10 -8.40 8.83
N ASP A 2 6.87 -8.79 7.58
CA ASP A 2 6.11 -7.97 6.61
C ASP A 2 4.69 -7.65 7.07
N TYR A 3 3.98 -8.61 7.66
CA TYR A 3 2.68 -8.36 8.28
C TYR A 3 2.72 -7.30 9.39
N MET A 4 3.76 -7.27 10.21
CA MET A 4 3.87 -6.29 11.30
C MET A 4 4.08 -4.89 10.73
N ILE A 5 4.93 -4.76 9.71
CA ILE A 5 5.12 -3.51 8.96
C ILE A 5 3.80 -3.08 8.30
N GLY A 6 3.10 -4.01 7.65
CA GLY A 6 1.81 -3.78 7.02
C GLY A 6 0.74 -3.29 8.00
N LEU A 7 0.60 -3.94 9.17
CA LEU A 7 -0.32 -3.53 10.22
C LEU A 7 -0.02 -2.13 10.76
N ASN A 8 1.26 -1.83 11.01
CA ASN A 8 1.70 -0.48 11.39
C ASN A 8 1.31 0.54 10.31
N ALA A 9 1.58 0.25 9.03
CA ALA A 9 1.21 1.14 7.93
C ALA A 9 -0.31 1.31 7.76
N THR A 10 -1.09 0.23 7.86
CA THR A 10 -2.56 0.24 7.81
C THR A 10 -3.16 1.13 8.89
N SER A 11 -2.58 1.13 10.10
CA SER A 11 -3.05 1.99 11.20
C SER A 11 -2.85 3.49 10.92
N LEU A 12 -1.99 3.85 9.98
CA LEU A 12 -1.74 5.24 9.54
C LEU A 12 -2.62 5.68 8.36
N LEU A 13 -3.54 4.82 7.89
CA LEU A 13 -4.45 5.14 6.79
C LEU A 13 -5.75 5.75 7.34
N PRO A 14 -6.03 7.03 7.12
CA PRO A 14 -7.28 7.64 7.59
C PRO A 14 -8.44 7.27 6.65
N ASP A 15 -9.65 7.14 7.21
CA ASP A 15 -10.85 7.03 6.39
C ASP A 15 -11.11 8.32 5.60
N GLY A 16 -11.63 8.15 4.38
CA GLY A 16 -11.78 9.25 3.42
C GLY A 16 -10.47 9.70 2.76
N GLY A 17 -9.37 8.97 2.96
CA GLY A 17 -8.04 9.35 2.48
C GLY A 17 -7.72 8.95 1.04
N THR A 18 -6.49 9.25 0.63
CA THR A 18 -5.87 8.79 -0.62
C THR A 18 -4.77 7.79 -0.33
N LEU A 19 -4.69 6.74 -1.13
CA LEU A 19 -3.70 5.68 -0.97
C LEU A 19 -2.83 5.52 -2.23
N GLN A 20 -1.52 5.48 -1.99
CA GLN A 20 -0.54 4.93 -2.91
C GLN A 20 0.25 3.84 -2.18
N ILE A 21 0.34 2.66 -2.80
CA ILE A 21 1.17 1.54 -2.33
C ILE A 21 1.92 0.94 -3.52
N GLY A 22 3.08 0.35 -3.24
CA GLY A 22 3.83 -0.44 -4.23
C GLY A 22 3.38 -1.90 -4.30
N ILE A 23 4.17 -2.70 -5.01
CA ILE A 23 3.96 -4.16 -5.18
C ILE A 23 4.68 -5.02 -4.13
N GLY A 24 4.40 -6.32 -4.17
CA GLY A 24 5.10 -7.36 -3.42
C GLY A 24 4.60 -7.50 -1.99
N ALA A 25 5.27 -8.36 -1.21
CA ALA A 25 4.79 -8.81 0.10
C ALA A 25 4.45 -7.69 1.09
N LEU A 26 5.11 -6.53 1.02
CA LEU A 26 4.77 -5.38 1.87
C LEU A 26 3.49 -4.66 1.42
N GLY A 27 3.25 -4.55 0.12
CA GLY A 27 1.97 -4.06 -0.42
C GLY A 27 0.82 -5.01 -0.08
N ASP A 28 1.08 -6.32 -0.17
CA ASP A 28 0.11 -7.35 0.22
C ASP A 28 -0.21 -7.30 1.71
N ALA A 29 0.81 -7.07 2.56
CA ALA A 29 0.63 -6.94 4.00
C ALA A 29 -0.23 -5.73 4.39
N ILE A 30 -0.08 -4.59 3.70
CA ILE A 30 -0.96 -3.42 3.90
C ILE A 30 -2.39 -3.78 3.49
N THR A 31 -2.56 -4.39 2.32
CA THR A 31 -3.87 -4.79 1.79
C THR A 31 -4.57 -5.75 2.75
N TYR A 32 -3.85 -6.75 3.26
CA TYR A 32 -4.34 -7.70 4.25
C TYR A 32 -4.76 -6.98 5.54
N GLY A 33 -3.93 -6.07 6.04
CA GLY A 33 -4.26 -5.26 7.21
C GLY A 33 -5.53 -4.43 7.00
N CYS A 34 -5.70 -3.81 5.82
CA CYS A 34 -6.90 -3.04 5.48
C CYS A 34 -8.16 -3.91 5.48
N ILE A 35 -8.10 -5.12 4.91
CA ILE A 35 -9.23 -6.07 4.90
C ILE A 35 -9.55 -6.55 6.31
N LEU A 36 -8.53 -6.91 7.10
CA LEU A 36 -8.72 -7.29 8.51
C LEU A 36 -9.37 -6.14 9.32
N ARG A 37 -8.93 -4.91 9.09
CA ARG A 37 -9.51 -3.69 9.70
C ARG A 37 -10.96 -3.46 9.27
N GLN A 38 -11.29 -3.73 8.01
CA GLN A 38 -12.62 -3.51 7.44
C GLN A 38 -13.63 -4.57 7.90
N GLU A 39 -13.25 -5.84 7.84
CA GLU A 39 -14.18 -6.97 8.02
C GLU A 39 -14.17 -7.56 9.42
N GLN A 40 -13.04 -7.48 10.12
CA GLN A 40 -12.83 -8.06 11.45
C GLN A 40 -12.20 -7.03 12.39
N ASN A 41 -12.81 -5.84 12.48
CA ASN A 41 -12.22 -4.68 13.15
C ASN A 41 -11.80 -4.92 14.61
N SER A 42 -12.63 -5.65 15.38
CA SER A 42 -12.29 -6.03 16.76
C SER A 42 -11.01 -6.87 16.82
N ARG A 43 -10.85 -7.81 15.87
CA ARG A 43 -9.66 -8.65 15.74
C ARG A 43 -8.44 -7.83 15.33
N PHE A 44 -8.59 -6.90 14.38
CA PHE A 44 -7.54 -5.97 13.99
C PHE A 44 -7.01 -5.18 15.21
N LYS A 45 -7.92 -4.58 16.00
CA LYS A 45 -7.55 -3.85 17.22
C LYS A 45 -6.90 -4.75 18.28
N SER A 46 -7.39 -5.97 18.47
CA SER A 46 -6.76 -6.95 19.38
C SER A 46 -5.33 -7.25 18.96
N VAL A 47 -5.10 -7.53 17.67
CA VAL A 47 -3.77 -7.80 17.13
C VAL A 47 -2.83 -6.61 17.35
N LEU A 48 -3.28 -5.38 17.08
CA LEU A 48 -2.47 -4.18 17.34
C LEU A 48 -2.15 -4.03 18.84
N SER A 49 -3.09 -4.33 19.72
CA SER A 49 -2.89 -4.30 21.17
C SER A 49 -1.86 -5.34 21.63
N GLU A 50 -2.00 -6.59 21.19
CA GLU A 50 -1.09 -7.69 21.53
C GLU A 50 0.34 -7.48 21.03
N LEU A 51 0.49 -6.80 19.89
CA LEU A 51 1.79 -6.38 19.36
C LEU A 51 2.36 -5.15 20.08
N GLY A 52 1.59 -4.52 20.97
CA GLY A 52 1.94 -3.31 21.70
C GLY A 52 1.89 -2.04 20.83
N VAL A 53 1.28 -2.11 19.65
CA VAL A 53 1.24 -0.98 18.69
C VAL A 53 0.37 0.16 19.23
N LEU A 54 -0.81 -0.17 19.78
CA LEU A 54 -1.70 0.86 20.33
C LEU A 54 -1.09 1.55 21.55
N GLU A 55 -0.46 0.80 22.45
CA GLU A 55 0.20 1.35 23.64
C GLU A 55 1.40 2.24 23.28
N ASN A 56 2.22 1.81 22.30
CA ASN A 56 3.48 2.48 21.98
C ASN A 56 3.36 3.60 20.95
N PHE A 57 2.35 3.53 20.06
CA PHE A 57 2.22 4.41 18.90
C PHE A 57 0.79 4.95 18.71
N GLY A 58 -0.11 4.76 19.68
CA GLY A 58 -1.50 5.24 19.62
C GLY A 58 -1.62 6.73 19.31
N ALA A 59 -0.78 7.58 19.92
CA ALA A 59 -0.78 9.01 19.62
C ALA A 59 -0.41 9.33 18.16
N ALA A 60 0.50 8.57 17.55
CA ALA A 60 0.84 8.74 16.13
C ALA A 60 -0.33 8.29 15.23
N ILE A 61 -0.98 7.17 15.60
CA ILE A 61 -2.15 6.62 14.90
C ILE A 61 -3.33 7.60 14.95
N GLU A 62 -3.63 8.18 16.10
CA GLU A 62 -4.69 9.18 16.26
C GLU A 62 -4.38 10.45 15.47
N GLN A 63 -3.11 10.86 15.41
CA GLN A 63 -2.71 12.08 14.72
C GLN A 63 -2.86 12.00 13.20
N VAL A 64 -2.52 10.86 12.58
CA VAL A 64 -2.44 10.77 11.11
C VAL A 64 -3.20 9.59 10.50
N GLY A 65 -3.81 8.73 11.30
CA GLY A 65 -4.38 7.47 10.84
C GLY A 65 -5.75 7.18 11.41
N GLY A 66 -5.95 5.93 11.81
CA GLY A 66 -7.17 5.47 12.44
C GLY A 66 -7.25 3.95 12.52
N THR A 67 -8.10 3.46 13.42
CA THR A 67 -8.34 2.02 13.63
C THR A 67 -9.74 1.59 13.26
N GLU A 68 -10.68 2.51 13.00
CA GLU A 68 -12.06 2.19 12.63
C GLU A 68 -12.19 1.73 11.17
N PRO A 69 -13.22 0.97 10.78
CA PRO A 69 -13.48 0.62 9.38
C PRO A 69 -13.52 1.83 8.44
N PHE A 70 -13.31 1.58 7.15
CA PHE A 70 -13.36 2.61 6.11
C PHE A 70 -14.80 2.88 5.69
N GLU A 71 -15.48 3.77 6.41
CA GLU A 71 -16.86 4.17 6.13
C GLU A 71 -16.96 4.92 4.81
N LYS A 72 -16.20 6.02 4.65
CA LYS A 72 -16.10 6.77 3.39
C LYS A 72 -15.31 6.02 2.33
N GLY A 73 -14.36 5.18 2.74
CA GLY A 73 -13.46 4.48 1.85
C GLY A 73 -12.22 5.27 1.48
N LEU A 74 -11.39 4.65 0.64
CA LEU A 74 -10.15 5.21 0.10
C LEU A 74 -10.31 5.51 -1.40
N TYR A 75 -9.54 6.50 -1.85
CA TYR A 75 -9.30 6.81 -3.26
C TYR A 75 -7.87 6.40 -3.61
N GLY A 76 -7.68 5.63 -4.68
CA GLY A 76 -6.36 5.23 -5.16
C GLY A 76 -5.73 6.27 -6.07
N SER A 77 -4.52 6.75 -5.75
CA SER A 77 -3.74 7.59 -6.68
C SER A 77 -2.31 7.07 -6.65
N THR A 78 -1.99 6.18 -7.60
CA THR A 78 -0.81 5.31 -7.53
C THR A 78 -0.11 5.27 -8.88
N GLU A 79 1.20 5.03 -8.91
CA GLU A 79 1.92 4.82 -10.17
C GLU A 79 1.39 3.60 -10.90
N MET A 80 1.09 2.54 -10.16
CA MET A 80 0.70 1.23 -10.68
C MET A 80 -0.54 0.67 -9.98
N PHE A 81 -1.43 0.07 -10.77
CA PHE A 81 -2.49 -0.79 -10.27
C PHE A 81 -1.87 -2.15 -9.93
N ALA A 82 -1.58 -2.35 -8.65
CA ALA A 82 -1.18 -3.64 -8.09
C ALA A 82 -2.41 -4.47 -7.69
N ASP A 83 -2.27 -5.80 -7.61
CA ASP A 83 -3.38 -6.70 -7.24
C ASP A 83 -4.03 -6.36 -5.90
N GLY A 84 -3.27 -5.79 -4.97
CA GLY A 84 -3.80 -5.29 -3.70
C GLY A 84 -4.99 -4.34 -3.89
N PHE A 85 -4.98 -3.47 -4.92
CA PHE A 85 -6.10 -2.57 -5.19
C PHE A 85 -7.37 -3.31 -5.66
N ARG A 86 -7.23 -4.42 -6.39
CA ARG A 86 -8.37 -5.28 -6.74
C ARG A 86 -9.02 -5.83 -5.48
N HIS A 87 -8.22 -6.28 -4.52
CA HIS A 87 -8.73 -6.76 -3.24
C HIS A 87 -9.38 -5.63 -2.42
N LEU A 88 -8.74 -4.46 -2.30
CA LEU A 88 -9.36 -3.32 -1.61
C LEU A 88 -10.70 -2.92 -2.24
N TYR A 89 -10.82 -3.00 -3.56
CA TYR A 89 -12.07 -2.76 -4.27
C TYR A 89 -13.13 -3.82 -3.96
N ASN A 90 -12.77 -5.11 -4.07
CA ASN A 90 -13.68 -6.24 -3.79
C ASN A 90 -14.23 -6.24 -2.36
N HIS A 91 -13.46 -5.74 -1.40
CA HIS A 91 -13.85 -5.65 0.01
C HIS A 91 -14.50 -4.29 0.38
N GLY A 92 -14.88 -3.46 -0.61
CA GLY A 92 -15.61 -2.21 -0.38
C GLY A 92 -14.79 -1.13 0.34
N ILE A 93 -13.45 -1.20 0.26
CA ILE A 93 -12.53 -0.22 0.85
C ILE A 93 -12.20 0.87 -0.18
N LEU A 94 -11.92 0.48 -1.42
CA LEU A 94 -11.62 1.40 -2.52
C LEU A 94 -12.93 1.89 -3.17
N LYS A 95 -13.64 2.80 -2.50
CA LYS A 95 -14.97 3.28 -2.91
C LYS A 95 -15.14 4.81 -2.84
N ARG A 96 -14.12 5.56 -2.40
CA ARG A 96 -14.21 7.02 -2.35
C ARG A 96 -14.07 7.57 -3.76
N ALA A 97 -15.18 7.99 -4.34
CA ALA A 97 -15.20 8.62 -5.65
C ALA A 97 -14.59 10.03 -5.62
N VAL A 98 -13.85 10.35 -6.68
CA VAL A 98 -13.39 11.71 -6.99
C VAL A 98 -13.84 12.11 -8.39
N TYR A 99 -14.07 13.40 -8.59
CA TYR A 99 -14.60 14.00 -9.82
C TYR A 99 -13.57 14.92 -10.44
N ASP A 100 -13.62 15.10 -11.76
CA ASP A 100 -12.64 15.87 -12.54
C ASP A 100 -12.95 17.38 -12.60
N ASP A 101 -14.09 17.82 -12.06
CA ASP A 101 -14.39 19.24 -11.84
C ASP A 101 -14.01 19.69 -10.43
N VAL A 102 -13.17 20.73 -10.36
CA VAL A 102 -12.63 21.26 -9.09
C VAL A 102 -13.73 21.79 -8.18
N ARG A 103 -14.74 22.47 -8.74
CA ARG A 103 -15.80 23.12 -7.96
C ARG A 103 -16.70 22.05 -7.36
N LEU A 104 -17.12 21.07 -8.15
CA LEU A 104 -17.89 19.91 -7.68
C LEU A 104 -17.11 19.13 -6.63
N GLN A 105 -15.83 18.81 -6.89
CA GLN A 105 -14.98 18.09 -5.93
C GLN A 105 -14.87 18.83 -4.59
N ARG A 106 -14.76 20.16 -4.60
CA ARG A 106 -14.74 20.97 -3.37
C ARG A 106 -16.06 20.88 -2.59
N LEU A 107 -17.20 20.87 -3.26
CA LEU A 107 -18.52 20.69 -2.61
C LEU A 107 -18.68 19.30 -2.01
N VAL A 108 -18.22 18.26 -2.71
CA VAL A 108 -18.19 16.88 -2.20
C VAL A 108 -17.29 16.77 -0.97
N ASN A 109 -16.10 17.36 -1.01
CA ASN A 109 -15.19 17.37 0.14
C ASN A 109 -15.78 18.09 1.36
N ALA A 110 -16.51 19.19 1.12
CA ALA A 110 -17.18 19.96 2.17
C ALA A 110 -18.45 19.27 2.72
N GLY A 111 -18.87 18.14 2.13
CA GLY A 111 -20.10 17.45 2.49
C GLY A 111 -21.38 18.22 2.12
N LYS A 112 -21.27 19.24 1.26
CA LYS A 112 -22.43 20.01 0.76
C LYS A 112 -23.20 19.23 -0.31
N ILE A 113 -22.52 18.34 -1.02
CA ILE A 113 -23.10 17.40 -1.99
C ILE A 113 -22.64 16.00 -1.61
N SER A 114 -23.57 15.03 -1.60
CA SER A 114 -23.29 13.62 -1.39
C SER A 114 -23.33 12.85 -2.73
N ALA A 115 -23.10 11.53 -2.68
CA ALA A 115 -23.27 10.69 -3.86
C ALA A 115 -24.74 10.60 -4.34
N GLU A 116 -25.70 10.78 -3.43
CA GLU A 116 -27.12 10.80 -3.76
C GLU A 116 -27.53 12.15 -4.32
N VAL A 117 -28.26 12.14 -5.44
CA VAL A 117 -28.79 13.36 -6.05
C VAL A 117 -30.18 13.63 -5.46
N ILE A 118 -30.28 14.72 -4.71
CA ILE A 118 -31.53 15.18 -4.08
C ILE A 118 -31.85 16.60 -4.55
N PRO A 119 -33.09 17.11 -4.35
CA PRO A 119 -33.45 18.48 -4.72
C PRO A 119 -32.48 19.56 -4.20
N ALA A 120 -31.98 19.39 -2.98
CA ALA A 120 -31.00 20.29 -2.37
C ALA A 120 -29.64 20.31 -3.11
N THR A 121 -29.30 19.28 -3.88
CA THR A 121 -28.09 19.24 -4.72
C THR A 121 -28.14 20.37 -5.75
N LEU A 122 -29.25 20.51 -6.47
CA LEU A 122 -29.42 21.56 -7.49
C LEU A 122 -29.35 22.96 -6.89
N ASP A 123 -29.96 23.12 -5.71
CA ASP A 123 -29.98 24.38 -4.97
C ASP A 123 -28.59 24.79 -4.51
N THR A 124 -27.79 23.82 -4.08
CA THR A 124 -26.39 24.03 -3.69
C THR A 124 -25.55 24.43 -4.89
N LEU A 125 -25.73 23.77 -6.05
CA LEU A 125 -25.00 24.12 -7.27
C LEU A 125 -25.29 25.55 -7.72
N LEU A 126 -26.56 25.97 -7.67
CA LEU A 126 -26.95 27.35 -7.97
C LEU A 126 -26.37 28.35 -6.97
N ALA A 127 -26.47 28.07 -5.66
CA ALA A 127 -25.97 28.96 -4.62
C ALA A 127 -24.44 29.15 -4.66
N GLU A 128 -23.71 28.12 -5.08
CA GLU A 128 -22.25 28.14 -5.24
C GLU A 128 -21.82 28.57 -6.66
N GLY A 129 -22.79 28.90 -7.52
CA GLY A 129 -22.62 29.41 -8.88
C GLY A 129 -22.06 28.43 -9.89
N LEU A 130 -22.19 27.11 -9.65
CA LEU A 130 -21.77 26.07 -10.60
C LEU A 130 -22.69 25.97 -11.82
N ILE A 131 -23.93 26.43 -11.65
CA ILE A 131 -24.93 26.57 -12.70
C ILE A 131 -25.62 27.92 -12.56
N ASP A 132 -26.19 28.40 -13.66
CA ASP A 132 -26.97 29.63 -13.71
C ASP A 132 -28.44 29.41 -13.31
N SER A 133 -29.14 30.51 -12.98
CA SER A 133 -30.57 30.44 -12.69
C SER A 133 -31.39 30.07 -13.93
N GLU A 134 -31.02 30.59 -15.09
CA GLU A 134 -31.53 30.09 -16.37
C GLU A 134 -30.59 28.99 -16.88
N ILE A 135 -31.07 27.75 -16.93
CA ILE A 135 -30.24 26.59 -17.29
C ILE A 135 -29.85 26.71 -18.76
N SER A 136 -28.56 26.94 -18.98
CA SER A 136 -27.96 26.97 -20.31
C SER A 136 -27.72 25.55 -20.86
N ALA A 137 -27.34 25.46 -22.14
CA ALA A 137 -26.90 24.18 -22.71
C ALA A 137 -25.62 23.66 -22.03
N GLY A 138 -24.75 24.56 -21.55
CA GLY A 138 -23.56 24.20 -20.79
C GLY A 138 -23.91 23.62 -19.41
N ASP A 139 -24.87 24.22 -18.72
CA ASP A 139 -25.38 23.70 -17.44
C ASP A 139 -26.03 22.35 -17.61
N LEU A 140 -26.87 22.17 -18.65
CA LEU A 140 -27.47 20.88 -18.95
C LEU A 140 -26.39 19.81 -19.17
N ALA A 141 -25.39 20.11 -20.00
CA ALA A 141 -24.28 19.19 -20.25
C ALA A 141 -23.49 18.85 -18.97
N PHE A 142 -23.24 19.84 -18.10
CA PHE A 142 -22.60 19.64 -16.80
C PHE A 142 -23.45 18.74 -15.88
N LEU A 143 -24.75 19.05 -15.75
CA LEU A 143 -25.68 18.32 -14.89
C LEU A 143 -25.85 16.87 -15.36
N GLN A 144 -25.85 16.62 -16.67
CA GLN A 144 -25.90 15.27 -17.25
C GLN A 144 -24.57 14.53 -17.10
N LYS A 145 -23.43 15.21 -17.34
CA LYS A 145 -22.09 14.63 -17.17
C LYS A 145 -21.91 13.98 -15.80
N TYR A 146 -22.44 14.61 -14.75
CA TYR A 146 -22.36 14.11 -13.38
C TYR A 146 -23.64 13.45 -12.87
N GLY A 147 -24.58 13.11 -13.75
CA GLY A 147 -25.77 12.33 -13.39
C GLY A 147 -26.75 13.05 -12.48
N ILE A 148 -26.58 14.37 -12.31
CA ILE A 148 -27.50 15.23 -11.55
C ILE A 148 -28.82 15.36 -12.31
N PHE A 149 -28.76 15.46 -13.64
CA PHE A 149 -29.92 15.33 -14.52
C PHE A 149 -29.89 13.98 -15.24
N ARG A 150 -31.07 13.47 -15.60
CA ARG A 150 -31.21 12.29 -16.46
C ARG A 150 -30.72 12.60 -17.88
N ASP A 151 -30.08 11.64 -18.52
CA ASP A 151 -29.62 11.76 -19.91
C ASP A 151 -30.75 12.03 -20.91
N SER A 152 -31.98 11.64 -20.56
CA SER A 152 -33.17 11.89 -21.39
C SER A 152 -33.64 13.35 -21.38
N VAL A 153 -33.13 14.20 -20.49
CA VAL A 153 -33.54 15.62 -20.42
C VAL A 153 -32.91 16.37 -21.59
N THR A 154 -33.70 17.16 -22.31
CA THR A 154 -33.20 17.99 -23.42
C THR A 154 -33.61 19.45 -23.22
N LEU A 155 -32.83 20.38 -23.77
CA LEU A 155 -33.10 21.81 -23.72
C LEU A 155 -33.38 22.34 -25.13
N ALA A 156 -34.53 22.97 -25.32
CA ALA A 156 -34.90 23.66 -26.56
C ALA A 156 -35.77 24.87 -26.25
N ASP A 157 -35.47 26.03 -26.85
CA ASP A 157 -36.24 27.27 -26.72
C ASP A 157 -36.50 27.70 -25.26
N GLY A 158 -35.51 27.52 -24.38
CA GLY A 158 -35.63 27.84 -22.94
C GLY A 158 -36.51 26.88 -22.14
N MET A 159 -36.85 25.72 -22.72
CA MET A 159 -37.66 24.68 -22.09
C MET A 159 -36.88 23.38 -21.95
N LEU A 160 -36.86 22.82 -20.75
CA LEU A 160 -36.43 21.45 -20.48
C LEU A 160 -37.55 20.48 -20.85
N ARG A 161 -37.22 19.44 -21.60
CA ARG A 161 -38.15 18.36 -21.98
C ARG A 161 -37.71 17.06 -21.33
N CYS A 162 -38.64 16.44 -20.60
CA CYS A 162 -38.44 15.16 -19.92
C CYS A 162 -38.89 13.98 -20.81
N ALA A 163 -38.50 12.76 -20.45
CA ALA A 163 -38.81 11.55 -21.22
C ALA A 163 -40.31 11.26 -21.38
N ASP A 164 -41.13 11.72 -20.44
CA ASP A 164 -42.58 11.61 -20.45
C ASP A 164 -43.27 12.69 -21.31
N GLY A 165 -42.50 13.57 -21.96
CA GLY A 165 -42.99 14.68 -22.77
C GLY A 165 -43.26 15.96 -21.98
N THR A 166 -43.08 15.96 -20.65
CA THR A 166 -43.26 17.14 -19.80
C THR A 166 -42.28 18.25 -20.23
N ALA A 167 -42.81 19.45 -20.48
CA ALA A 167 -42.04 20.64 -20.82
C ALA A 167 -42.05 21.63 -19.66
N ILE A 168 -40.88 22.03 -19.20
CA ILE A 168 -40.68 22.86 -18.00
C ILE A 168 -39.79 24.04 -18.40
N ARG A 169 -40.12 25.26 -17.97
CA ARG A 169 -39.25 26.41 -18.20
C ARG A 169 -37.89 26.16 -17.51
N ALA A 170 -36.80 26.41 -18.21
CA ALA A 170 -35.43 26.17 -17.75
C ALA A 170 -34.95 27.26 -16.78
N ASP A 171 -35.75 27.57 -15.75
CA ASP A 171 -35.56 28.71 -14.86
C ASP A 171 -35.71 28.27 -13.40
N LEU A 172 -34.60 28.31 -12.66
CA LEU A 172 -34.52 27.97 -11.24
C LEU A 172 -34.87 29.15 -10.32
N ALA A 173 -34.96 30.38 -10.84
CA ALA A 173 -35.43 31.53 -10.07
C ALA A 173 -36.96 31.53 -9.94
N ASP A 174 -37.68 31.00 -10.93
CA ASP A 174 -39.11 30.75 -10.82
C ASP A 174 -39.40 29.52 -9.94
N SER A 175 -40.10 29.74 -8.83
CA SER A 175 -40.41 28.70 -7.84
C SER A 175 -41.16 27.48 -8.41
N LYS A 176 -42.08 27.69 -9.36
CA LYS A 176 -42.86 26.59 -9.97
C LYS A 176 -41.98 25.75 -10.89
N SER A 177 -41.19 26.42 -11.70
CA SER A 177 -40.23 25.80 -12.63
C SER A 177 -39.18 25.02 -11.86
N ARG A 178 -38.59 25.60 -10.81
CA ARG A 178 -37.64 24.90 -9.93
C ARG A 178 -38.23 23.63 -9.30
N GLN A 179 -39.45 23.70 -8.74
CA GLN A 179 -40.10 22.52 -8.15
C GLN A 179 -40.35 21.43 -9.20
N ALA A 180 -40.82 21.81 -10.40
CA ALA A 180 -41.05 20.88 -11.49
C ALA A 180 -39.73 20.25 -11.99
N ILE A 181 -38.64 21.01 -12.08
CA ILE A 181 -37.30 20.51 -12.44
C ILE A 181 -36.82 19.48 -11.41
N GLN A 182 -36.89 19.82 -10.12
CA GLN A 182 -36.48 18.93 -9.03
C GLN A 182 -37.27 17.61 -9.03
N GLN A 183 -38.54 17.64 -9.44
CA GLN A 183 -39.38 16.44 -9.48
C GLN A 183 -39.17 15.56 -10.72
N ASN A 184 -38.88 16.16 -11.88
CA ASN A 184 -38.94 15.45 -13.16
C ASN A 184 -37.58 15.25 -13.86
N CYS A 185 -36.59 16.12 -13.59
CA CYS A 185 -35.33 16.13 -14.32
C CYS A 185 -34.19 15.40 -13.60
N LEU A 186 -34.24 15.28 -12.27
CA LEU A 186 -33.12 14.78 -11.49
C LEU A 186 -32.82 13.30 -11.75
N GLY A 187 -31.52 12.98 -11.83
CA GLY A 187 -31.00 11.63 -11.66
C GLY A 187 -31.07 11.20 -10.20
N THR A 188 -30.47 10.05 -9.88
CA THR A 188 -30.52 9.46 -8.53
C THR A 188 -29.16 9.46 -7.83
N VAL A 189 -28.08 9.32 -8.59
CA VAL A 189 -26.71 9.19 -8.05
C VAL A 189 -25.76 9.96 -8.96
N LEU A 190 -24.75 10.60 -8.36
CA LEU A 190 -23.69 11.26 -9.11
C LEU A 190 -22.92 10.24 -9.97
N SER A 191 -22.75 10.56 -11.25
CA SER A 191 -21.99 9.74 -12.21
C SER A 191 -20.59 10.31 -12.47
N GLY A 192 -19.74 9.52 -13.14
CA GLY A 192 -18.37 9.94 -13.50
C GLY A 192 -17.35 9.91 -12.36
N GLY A 193 -17.73 9.39 -11.20
CA GLY A 193 -16.82 9.26 -10.06
C GLY A 193 -15.72 8.20 -10.30
N ILE A 194 -14.46 8.59 -10.10
CA ILE A 194 -13.30 7.73 -10.20
C ILE A 194 -12.86 7.28 -8.81
N VAL A 195 -12.62 5.99 -8.59
CA VAL A 195 -12.12 5.46 -7.30
C VAL A 195 -10.62 5.16 -7.33
N LEU A 196 -10.01 5.10 -8.51
CA LEU A 196 -8.58 4.89 -8.66
C LEU A 196 -8.02 5.52 -9.94
N HIS A 197 -6.92 6.26 -9.79
CA HIS A 197 -6.04 6.67 -10.90
C HIS A 197 -4.71 5.90 -10.83
N ALA A 198 -4.33 5.28 -11.96
CA ALA A 198 -3.04 4.58 -12.10
C ALA A 198 -2.42 4.74 -13.50
N GLY A 199 -1.10 4.56 -13.61
CA GLY A 199 -0.39 4.65 -14.88
C GLY A 199 -0.35 3.35 -15.68
N PHE A 200 -0.21 2.21 -15.00
CA PHE A 200 -0.19 0.89 -15.64
C PHE A 200 -0.64 -0.23 -14.69
N PHE A 201 -0.94 -1.40 -15.23
CA PHE A 201 -1.32 -2.59 -14.48
C PHE A 201 -0.13 -3.52 -14.24
N LEU A 202 -0.01 -4.07 -13.04
CA LEU A 202 0.94 -5.14 -12.74
C LEU A 202 0.35 -6.09 -11.68
N GLY A 203 0.20 -7.38 -12.02
CA GLY A 203 -0.33 -8.37 -11.08
C GLY A 203 -0.41 -9.78 -11.65
N PRO A 204 -1.02 -10.72 -10.91
CA PRO A 204 -1.21 -12.10 -11.33
C PRO A 204 -2.28 -12.23 -12.41
N GLN A 205 -2.39 -13.40 -13.02
CA GLN A 205 -3.36 -13.66 -14.09
C GLN A 205 -4.81 -13.43 -13.63
N ALA A 206 -5.13 -13.81 -12.40
CA ALA A 206 -6.46 -13.60 -11.81
C ALA A 206 -6.89 -12.13 -11.80
N MET A 207 -5.95 -11.19 -11.59
CA MET A 207 -6.21 -9.76 -11.63
C MET A 207 -6.72 -9.33 -13.01
N TYR A 208 -6.00 -9.73 -14.07
CA TYR A 208 -6.36 -9.39 -15.44
C TYR A 208 -7.67 -10.06 -15.89
N GLN A 209 -7.93 -11.28 -15.42
CA GLN A 209 -9.21 -11.96 -15.69
C GLN A 209 -10.39 -11.18 -15.09
N GLN A 210 -10.29 -10.76 -13.82
CA GLN A 210 -11.34 -9.96 -13.18
C GLN A 210 -11.54 -8.62 -13.90
N LEU A 211 -10.46 -7.92 -14.28
CA LEU A 211 -10.57 -6.65 -15.01
C LEU A 211 -11.27 -6.82 -16.37
N ARG A 212 -11.01 -7.91 -17.10
CA ARG A 212 -11.68 -8.19 -18.38
C ARG A 212 -13.16 -8.56 -18.24
N SER A 213 -13.55 -9.19 -17.13
CA SER A 213 -14.93 -9.55 -16.86
C SER A 213 -15.71 -8.47 -16.10
N MET A 214 -15.08 -7.36 -15.75
CA MET A 214 -15.70 -6.28 -14.98
C MET A 214 -16.76 -5.58 -15.84
N PRO A 215 -17.97 -5.33 -15.31
CA PRO A 215 -18.96 -4.51 -16.00
C PRO A 215 -18.38 -3.15 -16.38
N GLU A 216 -18.74 -2.64 -17.56
CA GLU A 216 -18.14 -1.41 -18.10
C GLU A 216 -18.30 -0.20 -17.16
N GLU A 217 -19.45 -0.08 -16.50
CA GLU A 217 -19.71 0.99 -15.52
C GLU A 217 -18.73 0.95 -14.35
N GLU A 218 -18.40 -0.23 -13.85
CA GLU A 218 -17.42 -0.41 -12.76
C GLU A 218 -15.99 -0.21 -13.27
N ALA A 219 -15.68 -0.71 -14.46
CA ALA A 219 -14.36 -0.53 -15.08
C ALA A 219 -14.03 0.95 -15.31
N ARG A 220 -15.03 1.78 -15.65
CA ARG A 220 -14.87 3.23 -15.82
C ARG A 220 -14.51 3.96 -14.52
N LYS A 221 -14.72 3.38 -13.34
CA LYS A 221 -14.27 3.94 -12.05
C LYS A 221 -12.76 3.77 -11.84
N ILE A 222 -12.09 2.94 -12.66
CA ILE A 222 -10.64 2.77 -12.70
C ILE A 222 -10.09 3.59 -13.88
N CYS A 223 -9.52 4.75 -13.58
CA CYS A 223 -8.94 5.63 -14.59
C CYS A 223 -7.46 5.30 -14.78
N MET A 224 -7.13 4.73 -15.94
CA MET A 224 -5.74 4.60 -16.38
C MET A 224 -5.32 5.88 -17.09
N THR A 225 -4.27 6.54 -16.60
CA THR A 225 -3.88 7.90 -17.00
C THR A 225 -2.37 8.04 -17.14
N ASP A 226 -1.90 9.21 -17.58
CA ASP A 226 -0.47 9.49 -17.72
C ASP A 226 0.27 9.39 -16.37
N ILE A 227 1.50 8.87 -16.39
CA ILE A 227 2.35 8.79 -15.20
C ILE A 227 2.57 10.16 -14.57
N ALA A 228 2.69 11.22 -15.38
CA ALA A 228 2.82 12.59 -14.90
C ALA A 228 1.58 13.03 -14.10
N TYR A 229 0.38 12.52 -14.41
CA TYR A 229 -0.78 12.86 -13.60
C TYR A 229 -0.66 12.27 -12.19
N VAL A 230 -0.32 10.98 -12.07
CA VAL A 230 -0.28 10.28 -10.77
C VAL A 230 0.97 10.59 -9.95
N ASN A 231 2.11 10.85 -10.59
CA ASN A 231 3.39 11.03 -9.90
C ASN A 231 3.69 12.49 -9.54
N GLN A 232 2.96 13.49 -10.00
CA GLN A 232 3.26 14.88 -9.64
C GLN A 232 1.99 15.73 -9.48
N LEU A 233 2.18 16.97 -9.03
CA LEU A 233 1.14 18.00 -8.96
C LEU A 233 1.19 18.96 -10.15
N TYR A 234 2.35 19.07 -10.82
CA TYR A 234 2.53 20.02 -11.91
C TYR A 234 1.55 19.74 -13.06
N GLY A 235 0.80 20.77 -13.46
CA GLY A 235 -0.21 20.70 -14.52
C GLY A 235 -1.61 20.30 -14.06
N CYS A 236 -1.77 19.75 -12.86
CA CYS A 236 -3.09 19.36 -12.31
C CYS A 236 -3.25 19.73 -10.82
N GLU A 237 -2.46 20.67 -10.32
CA GLU A 237 -2.31 20.90 -8.88
C GLU A 237 -3.63 21.21 -8.17
N GLU A 238 -4.46 22.07 -8.75
CA GLU A 238 -5.72 22.47 -8.11
C GLU A 238 -6.66 21.28 -7.91
N ILE A 239 -6.87 20.48 -8.96
CA ILE A 239 -7.72 19.28 -8.87
C ILE A 239 -7.06 18.20 -8.02
N ALA A 240 -5.75 17.99 -8.16
CA ALA A 240 -5.02 16.99 -7.38
C ALA A 240 -5.07 17.30 -5.88
N ARG A 241 -4.95 18.57 -5.47
CA ARG A 241 -5.15 18.99 -4.06
C ARG A 241 -6.57 18.70 -3.59
N ALA A 242 -7.57 18.98 -4.41
CA ALA A 242 -8.95 18.70 -4.07
C ALA A 242 -9.22 17.18 -3.94
N GLN A 243 -8.64 16.35 -4.82
CA GLN A 243 -8.88 14.90 -4.80
C GLN A 243 -8.03 14.16 -3.75
N ARG A 244 -6.75 14.52 -3.60
CA ARG A 244 -5.74 13.80 -2.79
C ARG A 244 -5.75 14.19 -1.31
N GLN A 245 -6.94 14.21 -0.72
CA GLN A 245 -7.13 14.48 0.71
C GLN A 245 -6.53 13.36 1.57
N LYS A 246 -5.88 13.74 2.67
CA LYS A 246 -5.26 12.87 3.68
C LYS A 246 -4.38 11.78 3.07
N ALA A 247 -3.61 12.13 2.03
CA ALA A 247 -2.89 11.15 1.23
C ALA A 247 -1.80 10.41 2.02
N ARG A 248 -1.71 9.09 1.85
CA ARG A 248 -0.65 8.24 2.40
C ARG A 248 0.11 7.62 1.25
N PHE A 249 1.32 8.12 1.06
CA PHE A 249 2.22 7.64 0.02
C PHE A 249 3.21 6.65 0.63
N VAL A 250 2.95 5.37 0.43
CA VAL A 250 3.65 4.28 1.12
C VAL A 250 4.65 3.62 0.18
N ASN A 251 5.93 3.74 0.53
CA ASN A 251 7.04 3.25 -0.26
C ASN A 251 7.94 2.33 0.56
N THR A 252 8.60 1.38 -0.09
CA THR A 252 9.60 0.52 0.54
C THR A 252 10.98 1.18 0.46
N THR A 253 11.80 0.97 1.48
CA THR A 253 13.20 1.43 1.48
C THR A 253 14.11 0.33 2.04
N ILE A 254 15.37 0.35 1.61
CA ILE A 254 16.35 -0.69 1.97
C ILE A 254 16.97 -0.37 3.32
N MET A 255 17.39 0.89 3.51
CA MET A 255 18.06 1.36 4.71
C MET A 255 17.64 2.78 5.07
N VAL A 256 17.65 3.09 6.36
CA VAL A 256 17.42 4.43 6.90
C VAL A 256 18.57 4.77 7.85
N SER A 257 19.19 5.92 7.65
CA SER A 257 20.19 6.44 8.58
C SER A 257 19.52 7.04 9.82
N LEU A 258 20.19 7.00 10.98
CA LEU A 258 19.73 7.68 12.20
C LEU A 258 19.61 9.20 12.02
N LEU A 259 20.28 9.76 11.01
CA LEU A 259 20.17 11.16 10.61
C LEU A 259 18.92 11.45 9.75
N GLY A 260 18.15 10.42 9.39
CA GLY A 260 16.85 10.52 8.71
C GLY A 260 16.90 10.47 7.18
N ALA A 261 18.06 10.26 6.56
CA ALA A 261 18.14 9.97 5.13
C ALA A 261 17.86 8.49 4.84
N ALA A 262 17.24 8.19 3.69
CA ALA A 262 16.92 6.83 3.28
C ALA A 262 17.59 6.46 1.95
N CYS A 263 17.89 5.16 1.81
CA CYS A 263 18.48 4.56 0.61
C CYS A 263 17.60 3.41 0.11
N SER A 264 17.17 3.50 -1.15
CA SER A 264 16.20 2.57 -1.75
C SER A 264 16.69 1.91 -3.03
N ASP A 265 17.76 2.41 -3.67
CA ASP A 265 18.14 1.99 -5.03
C ASP A 265 19.63 1.61 -5.19
N GLY A 266 20.49 1.95 -4.23
CA GLY A 266 21.94 1.85 -4.39
C GLY A 266 22.68 1.10 -3.28
N LEU A 267 23.84 0.56 -3.66
CA LEU A 267 24.86 0.01 -2.79
C LEU A 267 25.98 1.05 -2.57
N ASP A 268 26.67 0.96 -1.44
CA ASP A 268 27.78 1.86 -1.07
C ASP A 268 28.94 1.84 -2.09
N ASN A 269 29.11 0.73 -2.80
CA ASN A 269 30.09 0.59 -3.88
C ASN A 269 29.63 1.18 -5.22
N GLY A 270 28.52 1.93 -5.25
CA GLY A 270 27.91 2.49 -6.46
C GLY A 270 27.05 1.51 -7.26
N GLY A 271 26.96 0.24 -6.85
CA GLY A 271 26.11 -0.75 -7.48
C GLY A 271 24.63 -0.39 -7.35
N LYS A 272 23.82 -0.64 -8.39
CA LYS A 272 22.37 -0.38 -8.36
C LYS A 272 21.62 -1.68 -8.05
N ILE A 273 20.66 -1.59 -7.14
CA ILE A 273 19.73 -2.68 -6.80
C ILE A 273 18.48 -2.57 -7.67
N SER A 274 17.97 -1.34 -7.81
CA SER A 274 16.79 -1.02 -8.61
C SER A 274 16.88 0.40 -9.17
N GLY A 275 15.91 0.81 -9.98
CA GLY A 275 15.65 2.23 -10.21
C GLY A 275 14.98 2.87 -9.00
N VAL A 276 15.05 4.21 -8.91
CA VAL A 276 14.33 4.98 -7.88
C VAL A 276 12.82 4.99 -8.13
N GLY A 277 12.41 4.97 -9.41
CA GLY A 277 11.00 5.09 -9.81
C GLY A 277 10.37 6.40 -9.34
N GLY A 278 9.05 6.42 -9.13
CA GLY A 278 8.31 7.58 -8.61
C GLY A 278 8.48 7.86 -7.11
N GLN A 279 9.32 7.11 -6.38
CA GLN A 279 9.44 7.23 -4.93
C GLN A 279 9.72 8.67 -4.48
N TYR A 280 10.70 9.33 -5.09
CA TYR A 280 11.01 10.74 -4.81
C TYR A 280 9.79 11.62 -5.04
N ASN A 281 9.06 11.42 -6.13
CA ASN A 281 7.93 12.26 -6.47
C ASN A 281 6.80 12.16 -5.43
N PHE A 282 6.47 10.95 -4.99
CA PHE A 282 5.48 10.73 -3.93
C PHE A 282 5.92 11.34 -2.59
N VAL A 283 7.21 11.25 -2.25
CA VAL A 283 7.77 11.93 -1.07
C VAL A 283 7.60 13.44 -1.21
N ALA A 284 8.01 14.03 -2.33
CA ALA A 284 7.90 15.47 -2.57
C ALA A 284 6.43 15.95 -2.52
N MET A 285 5.50 15.19 -3.13
CA MET A 285 4.06 15.48 -3.05
C MET A 285 3.52 15.43 -1.63
N ALA A 286 3.99 14.49 -0.79
CA ALA A 286 3.58 14.43 0.61
C ALA A 286 3.96 15.69 1.42
N HIS A 287 5.04 16.36 1.02
CA HIS A 287 5.45 17.63 1.63
C HIS A 287 4.66 18.82 1.09
N ALA A 288 4.20 18.75 -0.16
CA ALA A 288 3.44 19.81 -0.83
C ALA A 288 1.93 19.83 -0.49
N LEU A 289 1.36 18.68 -0.12
CA LEU A 289 -0.04 18.53 0.29
C LEU A 289 -0.18 18.65 1.82
N ASP A 290 -1.16 19.42 2.30
CA ASP A 290 -1.24 19.86 3.70
C ASP A 290 -1.39 18.71 4.71
N ASP A 291 -2.21 17.73 4.38
CA ASP A 291 -2.58 16.60 5.25
C ASP A 291 -2.00 15.26 4.76
N ALA A 292 -1.10 15.30 3.78
CA ALA A 292 -0.44 14.12 3.25
C ALA A 292 0.76 13.69 4.11
N ARG A 293 1.09 12.40 4.04
CA ARG A 293 2.27 11.83 4.69
C ARG A 293 3.01 10.89 3.74
N SER A 294 4.34 10.99 3.78
CA SER A 294 5.24 10.01 3.18
C SER A 294 5.58 8.95 4.21
N ILE A 295 5.37 7.68 3.87
CA ILE A 295 5.66 6.55 4.74
C ILE A 295 6.70 5.67 4.06
N LEU A 296 7.86 5.51 4.69
CA LEU A 296 8.92 4.62 4.26
C LEU A 296 8.94 3.35 5.12
N MET A 297 8.64 2.21 4.50
CA MET A 297 8.69 0.90 5.11
C MET A 297 10.08 0.29 4.97
N CYS A 298 10.73 0.01 6.09
CA CYS A 298 12.06 -0.57 6.16
C CYS A 298 12.02 -1.81 7.05
N ARG A 299 12.48 -2.98 6.56
CA ARG A 299 12.75 -4.11 7.46
C ARG A 299 13.90 -3.73 8.36
N SER A 300 13.80 -3.89 9.68
CA SER A 300 14.84 -3.40 10.59
C SER A 300 16.19 -4.10 10.40
N THR A 301 16.21 -5.31 9.85
CA THR A 301 17.44 -6.08 9.60
C THR A 301 17.44 -6.72 8.22
N ARG A 302 18.63 -7.08 7.76
CA ARG A 302 18.87 -7.94 6.58
C ARG A 302 19.84 -9.05 6.94
N THR A 303 19.76 -10.16 6.22
CA THR A 303 20.66 -11.30 6.38
C THR A 303 21.40 -11.56 5.07
N LYS A 304 22.73 -11.70 5.14
CA LYS A 304 23.58 -12.11 4.01
C LYS A 304 24.48 -13.26 4.47
N GLY A 305 24.23 -14.46 3.96
CA GLY A 305 24.82 -15.68 4.51
C GLY A 305 24.39 -15.83 5.98
N ASP A 306 25.34 -16.12 6.87
CA ASP A 306 25.07 -16.26 8.31
C ASP A 306 25.10 -14.92 9.07
N LYS A 307 25.36 -13.79 8.37
CA LYS A 307 25.49 -12.47 9.00
C LYS A 307 24.17 -11.70 8.94
N VAL A 308 23.61 -11.42 10.10
CA VAL A 308 22.53 -10.44 10.28
C VAL A 308 23.14 -9.04 10.42
N SER A 309 22.50 -8.03 9.83
CA SER A 309 22.94 -6.62 9.94
C SER A 309 21.72 -5.70 10.02
N SER A 310 21.86 -4.58 10.74
CA SER A 310 20.82 -3.57 10.82
C SER A 310 20.63 -2.84 9.49
N ASN A 311 19.38 -2.53 9.16
CA ASN A 311 19.02 -1.59 8.10
C ASN A 311 18.71 -0.19 8.63
N ILE A 312 18.53 -0.04 9.95
CA ILE A 312 18.68 1.25 10.62
C ILE A 312 20.17 1.44 10.91
N VAL A 313 20.81 2.35 10.19
CA VAL A 313 22.27 2.52 10.20
C VAL A 313 22.64 3.90 10.74
N TRP A 314 23.88 4.11 11.16
CA TRP A 314 24.33 5.45 11.51
C TRP A 314 24.40 6.35 10.27
N ASN A 315 25.09 5.90 9.22
CA ASN A 315 25.22 6.57 7.93
C ASN A 315 25.28 5.53 6.79
N TYR A 316 25.15 6.00 5.55
CA TYR A 316 25.33 5.17 4.36
C TYR A 316 25.80 6.06 3.19
N GLY A 317 26.71 5.57 2.34
CA GLY A 317 27.31 6.36 1.26
C GLY A 317 26.44 6.55 0.02
N HIS A 318 25.18 6.11 0.06
CA HIS A 318 24.18 6.36 -0.99
C HIS A 318 22.90 6.94 -0.38
N THR A 319 22.25 7.86 -1.08
CA THR A 319 21.01 8.51 -0.62
C THR A 319 20.01 8.63 -1.75
N THR A 320 18.80 8.14 -1.50
CA THR A 320 17.65 8.29 -2.40
C THR A 320 16.75 9.41 -1.90
N ILE A 321 16.38 9.37 -0.62
CA ILE A 321 15.55 10.39 0.02
C ILE A 321 16.40 11.12 1.06
N PRO A 322 16.73 12.41 0.84
CA PRO A 322 17.54 13.18 1.76
C PRO A 322 16.79 13.49 3.05
N ALA A 323 17.55 13.72 4.14
CA ALA A 323 17.01 13.88 5.49
C ALA A 323 16.02 15.05 5.65
N HIS A 324 16.03 16.05 4.77
CA HIS A 324 15.06 17.17 4.81
C HIS A 324 13.67 16.78 4.29
N LEU A 325 13.56 15.69 3.52
CA LEU A 325 12.30 15.13 3.03
C LEU A 325 11.78 13.97 3.89
N ARG A 326 12.44 13.67 5.03
CA ARG A 326 11.98 12.63 5.96
C ARG A 326 10.58 12.93 6.48
N ASP A 327 9.77 11.89 6.63
CA ASP A 327 8.44 12.01 7.22
C ASP A 327 8.17 10.85 8.19
N ILE A 328 7.62 9.73 7.75
CA ILE A 328 7.35 8.58 8.62
C ILE A 328 8.21 7.40 8.20
N VAL A 329 8.84 6.73 9.16
CA VAL A 329 9.54 5.47 8.94
C VAL A 329 8.88 4.37 9.76
N ILE A 330 8.64 3.22 9.13
CA ILE A 330 8.02 2.05 9.77
C ILE A 330 8.98 0.86 9.65
N THR A 331 9.18 0.18 10.78
CA THR A 331 9.74 -1.17 10.81
C THR A 331 8.71 -2.15 11.40
N GLU A 332 9.07 -3.42 11.47
CA GLU A 332 8.27 -4.44 12.14
C GLU A 332 8.09 -4.17 13.64
N TYR A 333 8.87 -3.26 14.22
CA TYR A 333 8.83 -2.92 15.63
C TYR A 333 8.02 -1.66 15.94
N GLY A 334 7.70 -0.83 14.94
CA GLY A 334 6.88 0.36 15.20
C GLY A 334 6.96 1.48 14.17
N ILE A 335 6.51 2.65 14.62
CA ILE A 335 6.31 3.86 13.81
C ILE A 335 7.19 4.99 14.36
N ALA A 336 8.03 5.58 13.52
CA ALA A 336 8.81 6.77 13.83
C ALA A 336 8.31 7.97 13.01
N MET A 337 7.71 8.95 13.70
CA MET A 337 7.29 10.24 13.13
C MET A 337 8.50 11.18 13.10
N LEU A 338 9.01 11.60 11.93
CA LEU A 338 10.27 12.34 11.80
C LEU A 338 10.12 13.76 11.22
N ARG A 339 8.98 14.05 10.57
CA ARG A 339 8.72 15.37 9.98
C ARG A 339 8.74 16.47 11.04
N GLY A 340 9.47 17.54 10.73
CA GLY A 340 9.61 18.72 11.61
C GLY A 340 10.33 18.47 12.94
N GLN A 341 10.89 17.27 13.16
CA GLN A 341 11.58 16.95 14.41
C GLN A 341 13.03 17.40 14.40
N ARG A 342 13.54 17.78 15.58
CA ARG A 342 14.98 18.05 15.79
C ARG A 342 15.77 16.75 15.57
N GLU A 343 17.01 16.88 15.14
CA GLU A 343 17.85 15.72 14.81
C GLU A 343 17.97 14.71 15.97
N LYS A 344 18.14 15.18 17.21
CA LYS A 344 18.18 14.29 18.38
C LYS A 344 16.89 13.49 18.60
N ASP A 345 15.73 14.09 18.33
CA ASP A 345 14.43 13.43 18.44
C ASP A 345 14.23 12.42 17.30
N VAL A 346 14.77 12.71 16.10
CA VAL A 346 14.79 11.77 14.96
C VAL A 346 15.62 10.53 15.31
N ILE A 347 16.82 10.72 15.84
CA ILE A 347 17.70 9.63 16.28
C ILE A 347 16.98 8.80 17.35
N ALA A 348 16.43 9.44 18.39
CA ALA A 348 15.68 8.76 19.44
C ALA A 348 14.52 7.91 18.89
N ARG A 349 13.72 8.47 17.96
CA ARG A 349 12.58 7.77 17.37
C ARG A 349 12.98 6.61 16.46
N LEU A 350 14.06 6.75 15.69
CA LEU A 350 14.59 5.66 14.87
C LEU A 350 15.22 4.54 15.71
N LEU A 351 15.91 4.88 16.82
CA LEU A 351 16.39 3.89 17.79
C LEU A 351 15.21 3.08 18.37
N ASN A 352 14.09 3.74 18.70
CA ASN A 352 12.91 3.08 19.27
C ASN A 352 12.26 2.03 18.37
N ILE A 353 12.53 2.07 17.05
CA ILE A 353 12.01 1.11 16.08
C ILE A 353 13.12 0.26 15.43
N ALA A 354 14.35 0.36 15.91
CA ALA A 354 15.45 -0.51 15.52
C ALA A 354 15.41 -1.84 16.28
N ASP A 355 15.97 -2.88 15.68
CA ASP A 355 16.18 -4.18 16.30
C ASP A 355 17.14 -4.05 17.50
N SER A 356 16.74 -4.58 18.66
CA SER A 356 17.46 -4.41 19.93
C SER A 356 18.84 -5.03 19.93
N ARG A 357 19.16 -5.94 19.00
CA ARG A 357 20.54 -6.46 18.83
C ARG A 357 21.52 -5.39 18.37
N PHE A 358 21.05 -4.28 17.80
CA PHE A 358 21.88 -3.20 17.25
C PHE A 358 21.64 -1.82 17.91
N GLN A 359 20.60 -1.69 18.73
CA GLN A 359 20.21 -0.43 19.39
C GLN A 359 21.35 0.19 20.22
N GLU A 360 22.07 -0.63 20.99
CA GLU A 360 23.14 -0.13 21.88
C GLU A 360 24.32 0.44 21.08
N GLU A 361 24.80 -0.30 20.08
CA GLU A 361 25.89 0.17 19.20
C GLU A 361 25.53 1.49 18.51
N LEU A 362 24.30 1.56 17.98
CA LEU A 362 23.77 2.77 17.34
C LEU A 362 23.66 3.95 18.30
N LEU A 363 23.23 3.71 19.56
CA LEU A 363 23.16 4.75 20.58
C LEU A 363 24.55 5.26 20.97
N VAL A 364 25.52 4.36 21.15
CA VAL A 364 26.91 4.73 21.45
C VAL A 364 27.49 5.60 20.34
N GLN A 365 27.25 5.25 19.07
CA GLN A 365 27.66 6.07 17.92
C GLN A 365 27.00 7.46 17.94
N ALA A 366 25.69 7.54 18.24
CA ALA A 366 25.00 8.83 18.33
C ALA A 366 25.55 9.72 19.46
N LYS A 367 25.87 9.14 20.62
CA LYS A 367 26.47 9.84 21.76
C LYS A 367 27.88 10.32 21.46
N SER A 368 28.71 9.47 20.85
CA SER A 368 30.11 9.82 20.54
C SER A 368 30.23 10.97 19.54
N CYS A 369 29.23 11.13 18.65
CA CYS A 369 29.13 12.25 17.73
C CYS A 369 28.40 13.48 18.32
N GLY A 370 27.99 13.46 19.59
CA GLY A 370 27.28 14.57 20.24
C GLY A 370 25.91 14.87 19.62
N LYS A 371 25.28 13.89 18.98
CA LYS A 371 24.00 14.05 18.26
C LYS A 371 22.77 13.74 19.12
N ILE A 372 22.98 13.18 20.30
CA ILE A 372 21.96 12.92 21.32
C ILE A 372 22.54 13.17 22.71
N ASP A 373 21.69 13.47 23.69
CA ASP A 373 22.11 13.79 25.05
C ASP A 373 22.90 12.61 25.68
N ALA A 374 23.97 12.90 26.41
CA ALA A 374 24.90 11.87 26.91
C ALA A 374 24.24 10.90 27.92
N ASP A 375 23.25 11.39 28.67
CA ASP A 375 22.42 10.66 29.61
C ASP A 375 21.15 10.05 28.96
N TYR A 376 20.93 10.27 27.65
CA TYR A 376 19.79 9.68 26.96
C TYR A 376 19.84 8.16 27.03
N GLU A 377 18.70 7.58 27.31
CA GLU A 377 18.46 6.16 27.39
C GLU A 377 17.26 5.80 26.52
N ILE A 378 17.37 4.74 25.70
CA ILE A 378 16.23 4.23 24.95
C ILE A 378 15.14 3.82 25.96
N PRO A 379 13.88 4.27 25.84
CA PRO A 379 12.84 3.90 26.79
C PRO A 379 12.66 2.38 26.90
N ALA A 380 12.44 1.87 28.11
CA ALA A 380 12.41 0.43 28.40
C ALA A 380 11.48 -0.39 27.48
N ARG A 381 10.31 0.16 27.15
CA ARG A 381 9.32 -0.45 26.23
C ARG A 381 9.86 -0.74 24.82
N TYR A 382 10.93 -0.07 24.40
CA TYR A 382 11.56 -0.24 23.08
C TYR A 382 12.85 -1.07 23.12
N ARG A 383 13.30 -1.55 24.29
CA ARG A 383 14.54 -2.33 24.44
C ARG A 383 14.38 -3.84 24.16
N HIS A 384 13.19 -4.27 23.73
CA HIS A 384 12.85 -5.66 23.45
C HIS A 384 12.27 -5.86 22.04
N ASN A 385 12.78 -5.07 21.10
CA ASN A 385 12.51 -5.17 19.67
C ASN A 385 13.32 -6.34 19.08
N THR A 386 12.86 -7.57 19.32
CA THR A 386 13.55 -8.76 18.80
C THR A 386 12.63 -9.63 17.93
N PRO A 387 13.19 -10.40 16.98
CA PRO A 387 12.42 -11.34 16.17
C PRO A 387 11.66 -12.35 17.03
N GLU A 388 12.26 -12.84 18.12
CA GLU A 388 11.67 -13.84 19.02
C GLU A 388 10.44 -13.29 19.74
N ARG A 389 10.47 -12.01 20.13
CA ARG A 389 9.31 -11.34 20.74
C ARG A 389 8.15 -11.24 19.76
N LEU A 390 8.41 -10.81 18.54
CA LEU A 390 7.39 -10.75 17.49
C LEU A 390 6.86 -12.14 17.16
N GLU A 391 7.74 -13.13 17.05
CA GLU A 391 7.38 -14.49 16.67
C GLU A 391 6.55 -15.21 17.75
N ARG A 392 6.76 -14.91 19.03
CA ARG A 392 5.90 -15.42 20.11
C ARG A 392 4.44 -15.01 19.94
N VAL A 393 4.21 -13.75 19.54
CA VAL A 393 2.85 -13.22 19.32
C VAL A 393 2.32 -13.69 17.96
N ALA A 394 3.10 -13.49 16.90
CA ALA A 394 2.71 -13.83 15.53
C ALA A 394 2.48 -15.34 15.35
N GLY A 395 3.25 -16.20 16.03
CA GLY A 395 3.08 -17.65 15.99
C GLY A 395 1.75 -18.11 16.58
N ARG A 396 1.32 -17.53 17.70
CA ARG A 396 -0.02 -17.78 18.26
C ARG A 396 -1.11 -17.31 17.28
N LEU A 397 -1.01 -16.08 16.78
CA LEU A 397 -1.98 -15.51 15.84
C LEU A 397 -2.05 -16.31 14.52
N ARG A 398 -0.92 -16.86 14.05
CA ARG A 398 -0.89 -17.77 12.90
C ARG A 398 -1.63 -19.08 13.16
N ALA A 399 -1.51 -19.64 14.36
CA ALA A 399 -2.28 -20.82 14.75
C ALA A 399 -3.80 -20.55 14.77
N GLU A 400 -4.22 -19.30 14.94
CA GLU A 400 -5.61 -18.86 14.84
C GLU A 400 -6.03 -18.47 13.40
N GLY A 401 -5.19 -18.75 12.40
CA GLY A 401 -5.47 -18.51 10.98
C GLY A 401 -5.12 -17.11 10.45
N LEU A 402 -4.38 -16.29 11.21
CA LEU A 402 -3.86 -15.02 10.70
C LEU A 402 -2.52 -15.19 9.98
N PHE A 403 -2.12 -14.17 9.21
CA PHE A 403 -0.80 -14.10 8.55
C PHE A 403 -0.44 -15.30 7.64
N PRO A 404 -1.31 -15.67 6.69
CA PRO A 404 -1.01 -16.73 5.72
C PRO A 404 0.23 -16.38 4.87
N LYS A 405 0.95 -17.38 4.33
CA LYS A 405 2.11 -17.13 3.46
C LYS A 405 1.74 -16.30 2.21
N PHE A 406 0.57 -16.61 1.64
CA PHE A 406 0.00 -15.95 0.47
C PHE A 406 -1.44 -15.48 0.80
N PRO A 407 -1.64 -14.26 1.29
CA PRO A 407 -2.96 -13.78 1.75
C PRO A 407 -4.00 -13.71 0.63
N PHE A 408 -3.55 -13.67 -0.62
CA PHE A 408 -4.39 -13.51 -1.80
C PHE A 408 -4.28 -14.68 -2.79
N GLY A 409 -3.73 -15.81 -2.33
CA GLY A 409 -3.39 -16.93 -3.19
C GLY A 409 -2.08 -16.72 -3.93
N THR A 410 -1.75 -17.68 -4.80
CA THR A 410 -0.50 -17.70 -5.57
C THR A 410 -0.71 -18.47 -6.86
N ASP A 411 -0.05 -18.04 -7.93
CA ASP A 411 -0.01 -18.76 -9.21
C ASP A 411 0.96 -19.97 -9.16
N PHE A 412 1.76 -20.08 -8.10
CA PHE A 412 2.67 -21.21 -7.90
C PHE A 412 1.92 -22.49 -7.55
N THR A 413 2.23 -23.58 -8.24
CA THR A 413 1.76 -24.92 -7.86
C THR A 413 2.32 -25.31 -6.48
N HIS A 414 1.76 -26.35 -5.87
CA HIS A 414 2.28 -26.86 -4.60
C HIS A 414 3.76 -27.23 -4.71
N GLU A 415 4.14 -27.90 -5.81
CA GLU A 415 5.50 -28.30 -6.10
C GLU A 415 6.45 -27.11 -6.20
N GLU A 416 6.02 -26.03 -6.85
CA GLU A 416 6.81 -24.81 -7.00
C GLU A 416 7.00 -24.07 -5.68
N GLN A 417 6.00 -24.07 -4.81
CA GLN A 417 6.11 -23.48 -3.48
C GLN A 417 7.13 -24.24 -2.62
N VAL A 418 7.06 -25.58 -2.63
CA VAL A 418 8.00 -26.45 -1.94
C VAL A 418 9.42 -26.28 -2.50
N LEU A 419 9.56 -26.30 -3.83
CA LEU A 419 10.84 -26.09 -4.49
C LEU A 419 11.42 -24.70 -4.20
N GLY A 420 10.58 -23.66 -4.15
CA GLY A 420 10.99 -22.32 -3.77
C GLY A 420 11.63 -22.28 -2.38
N ASP A 421 11.02 -22.95 -1.40
CA ASP A 421 11.55 -23.04 -0.04
C ASP A 421 12.86 -23.85 0.01
N VAL A 422 12.90 -24.99 -0.67
CA VAL A 422 14.09 -25.83 -0.82
C VAL A 422 15.26 -25.06 -1.44
N LEU A 423 15.03 -24.32 -2.53
CA LEU A 423 16.06 -23.54 -3.20
C LEU A 423 16.55 -22.37 -2.35
N GLN A 424 15.66 -21.72 -1.59
CA GLN A 424 16.04 -20.66 -0.67
C GLN A 424 16.90 -21.19 0.49
N ASN A 425 16.53 -22.33 1.06
CA ASN A 425 17.30 -22.99 2.12
C ASN A 425 18.68 -23.44 1.60
N LEU A 426 18.72 -24.06 0.43
CA LEU A 426 19.98 -24.43 -0.23
C LEU A 426 20.85 -23.20 -0.48
N LYS A 427 20.28 -22.10 -0.99
CA LYS A 427 21.02 -20.84 -1.20
C LYS A 427 21.59 -20.30 0.11
N ALA A 428 20.84 -20.37 1.20
CA ALA A 428 21.31 -19.96 2.52
C ALA A 428 22.47 -20.86 3.00
N LYS A 429 22.31 -22.19 2.90
CA LYS A 429 23.33 -23.19 3.28
C LYS A 429 24.61 -23.07 2.42
N MET A 430 24.47 -22.81 1.12
CA MET A 430 25.59 -22.61 0.19
C MET A 430 26.36 -21.31 0.46
N GLY A 431 25.75 -20.34 1.14
CA GLY A 431 26.42 -19.12 1.61
C GLY A 431 27.34 -19.34 2.82
N SER A 432 27.25 -20.49 3.49
CA SER A 432 28.02 -20.84 4.69
C SER A 432 29.10 -21.88 4.37
N ARG A 433 30.38 -21.53 4.55
CA ARG A 433 31.53 -22.39 4.19
C ARG A 433 31.53 -23.75 4.91
N GLY A 434 31.01 -23.82 6.14
CA GLY A 434 30.97 -25.05 6.94
C GLY A 434 29.79 -25.98 6.61
N THR A 435 28.68 -25.41 6.17
CA THR A 435 27.45 -26.16 5.82
C THR A 435 27.54 -26.73 4.41
N LEU A 436 28.22 -26.03 3.49
CA LEU A 436 28.51 -26.51 2.13
C LEU A 436 29.18 -27.91 2.12
N PHE A 437 30.18 -28.13 2.98
CA PHE A 437 30.88 -29.41 3.09
C PHE A 437 29.95 -30.54 3.60
N ARG A 438 29.08 -30.23 4.57
CA ARG A 438 28.10 -31.18 5.13
C ARG A 438 27.01 -31.55 4.14
N THR A 439 26.48 -30.57 3.41
CA THR A 439 25.47 -30.77 2.37
C THR A 439 26.02 -31.58 1.19
N LEU A 440 27.26 -31.30 0.76
CA LEU A 440 27.94 -32.10 -0.26
C LEU A 440 28.25 -33.54 0.23
N ALA A 441 28.68 -33.71 1.48
CA ALA A 441 28.92 -35.05 2.06
C ALA A 441 27.61 -35.86 2.19
N GLY A 442 26.50 -35.22 2.56
CA GLY A 442 25.17 -35.83 2.56
C GLY A 442 24.71 -36.26 1.17
N ALA A 443 24.97 -35.44 0.14
CA ALA A 443 24.68 -35.78 -1.25
C ALA A 443 25.49 -37.00 -1.74
N VAL A 444 26.74 -37.16 -1.31
CA VAL A 444 27.55 -38.38 -1.58
C VAL A 444 26.95 -39.62 -0.89
N GLY A 445 26.38 -39.48 0.31
CA GLY A 445 25.62 -40.54 0.98
C GLY A 445 24.34 -40.97 0.25
N THR A 446 23.82 -40.13 -0.64
CA THR A 446 22.64 -40.42 -1.50
C THR A 446 23.00 -40.89 -2.91
N ALA A 447 24.30 -41.06 -3.21
CA ALA A 447 24.81 -41.40 -4.54
C ALA A 447 24.30 -42.77 -5.06
N GLY A 448 23.91 -43.69 -4.17
CA GLY A 448 23.33 -45.00 -4.52
C GLY A 448 21.82 -45.12 -4.31
N MET A 449 21.13 -44.08 -3.87
CA MET A 449 19.69 -44.17 -3.58
C MET A 449 18.85 -43.92 -4.83
N ALA A 450 17.92 -44.85 -5.09
CA ALA A 450 16.85 -44.65 -6.05
C ALA A 450 16.06 -43.38 -5.71
N VAL A 451 15.62 -42.65 -6.74
CA VAL A 451 14.77 -41.48 -6.58
C VAL A 451 13.45 -41.94 -5.96
N PRO A 452 13.05 -41.44 -4.77
CA PRO A 452 11.76 -41.77 -4.20
C PRO A 452 10.63 -41.34 -5.15
N PRO A 453 9.56 -42.13 -5.34
CA PRO A 453 8.42 -41.72 -6.17
C PRO A 453 7.82 -40.37 -5.73
N ALA A 454 7.81 -40.10 -4.43
CA ALA A 454 7.37 -38.82 -3.87
C ALA A 454 8.21 -37.61 -4.32
N ALA A 455 9.47 -37.82 -4.72
CA ALA A 455 10.35 -36.76 -5.20
C ALA A 455 10.17 -36.42 -6.69
N GLN A 456 9.52 -37.31 -7.44
CA GLN A 456 9.43 -37.25 -8.90
C GLN A 456 8.73 -35.98 -9.42
N PRO A 457 7.62 -35.50 -8.83
CA PRO A 457 6.97 -34.26 -9.29
C PRO A 457 7.87 -33.03 -9.17
N TYR A 458 8.63 -32.92 -8.07
CA TYR A 458 9.55 -31.80 -7.84
C TYR A 458 10.74 -31.84 -8.79
N LEU A 459 11.32 -33.03 -9.01
CA LEU A 459 12.43 -33.19 -9.95
C LEU A 459 12.01 -32.93 -11.39
N ALA A 460 10.84 -33.44 -11.81
CA ALA A 460 10.30 -33.18 -13.14
C ALA A 460 10.06 -31.67 -13.37
N ARG A 461 9.55 -30.95 -12.36
CA ARG A 461 9.36 -29.48 -12.46
C ARG A 461 10.68 -28.73 -12.66
N MET A 462 11.78 -29.24 -12.10
CA MET A 462 13.13 -28.69 -12.24
C MET A 462 13.87 -29.19 -13.49
N GLY A 463 13.31 -30.13 -14.26
CA GLY A 463 14.01 -30.81 -15.35
C GLY A 463 15.15 -31.70 -14.88
N LEU A 464 15.05 -32.24 -13.66
CA LEU A 464 16.06 -33.06 -12.98
C LEU A 464 15.59 -34.49 -12.74
N ASP A 465 14.49 -34.94 -13.33
CA ASP A 465 14.02 -36.33 -13.22
C ASP A 465 14.89 -37.29 -14.03
N GLN A 466 15.51 -36.82 -15.12
CA GLN A 466 16.49 -37.55 -15.94
C GLN A 466 17.73 -36.69 -16.22
N PRO A 467 18.67 -36.56 -15.27
CA PRO A 467 19.85 -35.73 -15.46
C PRO A 467 20.74 -36.24 -16.60
N HIS A 468 21.18 -35.35 -17.47
CA HIS A 468 21.97 -35.66 -18.68
C HIS A 468 23.47 -35.60 -18.45
N ASP A 469 23.93 -34.92 -17.40
CA ASP A 469 25.34 -34.79 -17.06
C ASP A 469 25.62 -34.92 -15.54
N LEU A 470 26.91 -34.92 -15.20
CA LEU A 470 27.36 -35.02 -13.81
C LEU A 470 26.95 -33.82 -12.95
N LYS A 471 26.77 -32.65 -13.57
CA LYS A 471 26.37 -31.42 -12.87
C LYS A 471 24.90 -31.48 -12.50
N GLU A 472 24.03 -31.84 -13.43
CA GLU A 472 22.60 -32.05 -13.20
C GLU A 472 22.38 -33.18 -12.18
N THR A 473 23.16 -34.25 -12.27
CA THR A 473 23.12 -35.32 -11.26
C THR A 473 23.47 -34.79 -9.87
N ALA A 474 24.50 -33.95 -9.75
CA ALA A 474 24.87 -33.34 -8.47
C ALA A 474 23.76 -32.40 -7.93
N VAL A 475 23.15 -31.57 -8.79
CA VAL A 475 22.04 -30.69 -8.41
C VAL A 475 20.82 -31.51 -7.98
N GLN A 476 20.46 -32.57 -8.73
CA GLN A 476 19.37 -33.48 -8.37
C GLN A 476 19.56 -34.06 -6.96
N LYS A 477 20.78 -34.51 -6.64
CA LYS A 477 21.08 -35.07 -5.30
C LYS A 477 21.02 -34.01 -4.20
N LEU A 478 21.44 -32.77 -4.46
CA LEU A 478 21.29 -31.66 -3.52
C LEU A 478 19.83 -31.33 -3.23
N ILE A 479 18.99 -31.26 -4.27
CA ILE A 479 17.55 -31.04 -4.13
C ILE A 479 16.89 -32.18 -3.35
N LEU A 480 17.24 -33.44 -3.66
CA LEU A 480 16.73 -34.61 -2.94
C LEU A 480 17.11 -34.62 -1.46
N ALA A 481 18.35 -34.24 -1.13
CA ALA A 481 18.80 -34.15 0.25
C ALA A 481 18.00 -33.10 1.02
N GLU A 482 17.77 -31.93 0.42
CA GLU A 482 17.02 -30.85 1.06
C GLU A 482 15.53 -31.18 1.19
N LEU A 483 14.91 -31.79 0.16
CA LEU A 483 13.51 -32.25 0.23
C LEU A 483 13.29 -33.23 1.39
N ARG A 484 14.25 -34.14 1.63
CA ARG A 484 14.20 -35.07 2.77
C ARG A 484 14.37 -34.36 4.11
N GLU A 485 15.34 -33.46 4.18
CA GLU A 485 15.61 -32.69 5.41
C GLU A 485 14.40 -31.84 5.81
N ALA A 486 13.70 -31.28 4.81
CA ALA A 486 12.46 -30.53 4.99
C ALA A 486 11.21 -31.41 5.17
N GLY A 487 11.34 -32.75 5.09
CA GLY A 487 10.26 -33.71 5.35
C GLY A 487 9.24 -33.87 4.21
N TYR A 488 9.58 -33.47 2.99
CA TYR A 488 8.68 -33.61 1.82
C TYR A 488 8.75 -34.99 1.15
N VAL A 489 9.85 -35.73 1.33
CA VAL A 489 10.10 -37.03 0.66
C VAL A 489 10.85 -38.03 1.53
#